data_AF-A0A1B6IPT3-F1
#
_entry.id   AF-A0A1B6IPT3-F1
#
_cell.length_a   1.000
_cell.length_b   1.000
_cell.length_c   1.000
_cell.angle_alpha   90.00
_cell.angle_beta   90.00
_cell.angle_gamma   90.00
#
_symmetry.space_group_name_H-M   'P 1'
#
loop_
_entity.id
_entity.type
_entity.pdbx_description
1 polymer ?
#
loop_
_entity_poly.entity_id
_entity_poly.type
_entity_poly.pdbx_seq_one_letter_code
_entity_poly.pdbx_strand_id
1 'polypeptide(L)'
;EHIMKFPTYTSHYSRQQNPNKKYLNPGLNVKKMYDFYKELCKEKGKEPVTLPYYRYVFNTKFNLSFHRPQTDTCATCDRLQQLIVHGSPDEKQAATVQKELHLRKAESAKAQLDKAKEQAKNDSSHKAV
;
A
#
# COMPACT_ATOMS: atom_id res chain seq x y z
N GLU A 1 -14.68 -20.12 -0.78
CA GLU A 1 -15.91 -19.31 -0.98
C GLU A 1 -15.93 -17.99 -0.19
N HIS A 2 -15.80 -17.98 1.14
CA HIS A 2 -15.95 -16.76 1.95
C HIS A 2 -15.00 -15.60 1.55
N ILE A 3 -13.70 -15.87 1.37
CA ILE A 3 -12.69 -14.86 1.02
C ILE A 3 -13.01 -14.13 -0.29
N MET A 4 -13.63 -14.81 -1.26
CA MET A 4 -13.96 -14.23 -2.57
C MET A 4 -15.15 -13.25 -2.54
N LYS A 5 -15.91 -13.22 -1.44
CA LYS A 5 -17.06 -12.32 -1.27
C LYS A 5 -16.66 -10.89 -0.92
N PHE A 6 -15.41 -10.67 -0.50
CA PHE A 6 -14.95 -9.33 -0.16
C PHE A 6 -14.69 -8.53 -1.44
N PRO A 7 -15.15 -7.26 -1.50
CA PRO A 7 -14.80 -6.36 -2.59
C PRO A 7 -13.28 -6.23 -2.70
N THR A 8 -12.77 -6.40 -3.92
CA THR A 8 -11.36 -6.23 -4.24
C THR A 8 -11.20 -5.20 -5.35
N TYR A 9 -10.07 -4.49 -5.33
CA TYR A 9 -9.70 -3.55 -6.38
C TYR A 9 -8.33 -3.88 -6.95
N THR A 10 -8.11 -3.45 -8.18
CA THR A 10 -6.82 -3.56 -8.86
C THR A 10 -6.14 -2.20 -8.80
N SER A 11 -4.86 -2.17 -8.45
CA SER A 11 -4.09 -0.93 -8.57
C SER A 11 -4.09 -0.50 -10.03
N HIS A 12 -4.44 0.76 -10.30
CA HIS A 12 -4.32 1.34 -11.64
C HIS A 12 -2.84 1.36 -12.07
N TYR A 13 -1.98 1.77 -11.14
CA TYR A 13 -0.55 1.99 -11.35
C TYR A 13 0.27 0.70 -11.46
N SER A 14 -0.01 -0.29 -10.61
CA SER A 14 0.74 -1.55 -10.63
C SER A 14 0.11 -2.61 -11.52
N ARG A 15 -0.88 -2.27 -12.36
CA ARG A 15 -1.61 -3.23 -13.20
C ARG A 15 -0.71 -3.91 -14.22
N GLN A 16 0.20 -3.16 -14.85
CA GLN A 16 1.13 -3.72 -15.83
C GLN A 16 2.17 -4.63 -15.19
N GLN A 17 2.69 -4.26 -14.01
CA GLN A 17 3.73 -5.02 -13.31
C GLN A 17 3.17 -6.22 -12.51
N ASN A 18 1.93 -6.12 -12.02
CA ASN A 18 1.31 -7.11 -11.16
C ASN A 18 -0.18 -7.33 -11.55
N PRO A 19 -0.47 -7.82 -12.76
CA PRO A 19 -1.84 -7.87 -13.31
C PRO A 19 -2.79 -8.75 -12.49
N ASN A 20 -2.26 -9.78 -11.84
CA ASN A 20 -3.04 -10.75 -11.06
C ASN A 20 -3.18 -10.37 -9.57
N LYS A 21 -2.55 -9.28 -9.12
CA LYS A 21 -2.58 -8.87 -7.71
C LYS A 21 -3.81 -8.00 -7.44
N LYS A 22 -4.59 -8.39 -6.45
CA LYS A 22 -5.80 -7.69 -6.02
C LYS A 22 -5.64 -7.17 -4.60
N TYR A 23 -6.32 -6.08 -4.30
CA TYR A 23 -6.22 -5.39 -3.02
C TYR A 23 -7.57 -5.39 -2.31
N LEU A 24 -7.54 -5.64 -1.01
CA LEU A 24 -8.67 -5.57 -0.09
C LEU A 24 -8.70 -4.20 0.59
N ASN A 25 -9.82 -3.87 1.24
CA ASN A 25 -9.95 -2.64 2.00
C ASN A 25 -8.86 -2.58 3.10
N PRO A 26 -8.12 -1.46 3.25
CA PRO A 26 -7.04 -1.32 4.23
C PRO A 26 -7.50 -1.41 5.69
N GLY A 27 -8.78 -1.20 5.98
CA GLY A 27 -9.36 -1.41 7.31
C GLY A 27 -9.64 -2.88 7.65
N LEU A 28 -9.55 -3.79 6.67
CA LEU A 28 -9.66 -5.24 6.86
C LEU A 28 -8.31 -5.85 7.25
N ASN A 29 -8.39 -7.01 7.88
CA ASN A 29 -7.25 -7.90 8.08
C ASN A 29 -7.77 -9.35 8.14
N VAL A 30 -6.85 -10.32 8.08
CA VAL A 30 -7.21 -11.75 8.09
C VAL A 30 -8.04 -12.13 9.32
N LYS A 31 -7.78 -11.51 10.48
CA LYS A 31 -8.53 -11.81 11.72
C LYS A 31 -9.98 -11.33 11.61
N LYS A 32 -10.23 -10.09 11.18
CA LYS A 32 -11.58 -9.56 10.94
C LYS A 32 -12.33 -10.39 9.89
N MET A 33 -11.67 -10.76 8.80
CA MET A 33 -12.26 -11.63 7.79
C MET A 33 -12.61 -13.01 8.37
N TYR A 34 -11.80 -13.55 9.27
CA TYR A 34 -12.11 -14.80 9.95
C TYR A 34 -13.28 -14.66 10.95
N ASP A 35 -13.42 -13.51 11.60
CA ASP A 35 -14.58 -13.25 12.47
C ASP A 35 -15.89 -13.28 11.68
N PHE A 36 -15.94 -12.61 10.51
CA PHE A 36 -17.09 -12.71 9.59
C PHE A 36 -17.32 -14.13 9.05
N TYR A 37 -16.23 -14.90 8.84
CA TYR A 37 -16.35 -16.31 8.43
C TYR A 37 -17.04 -17.16 9.50
N LYS A 38 -16.70 -16.95 10.79
CA LYS A 38 -17.36 -17.66 11.90
C LYS A 38 -18.85 -17.34 11.98
N GLU A 39 -19.21 -16.06 11.80
CA GLU A 39 -20.61 -15.63 11.77
C GLU A 39 -21.36 -16.34 10.63
N LEU A 40 -20.80 -16.35 9.42
CA LEU A 40 -21.38 -17.06 8.28
C LEU A 40 -21.51 -18.57 8.53
N CYS A 41 -20.52 -19.18 9.18
CA CYS A 41 -20.58 -20.60 9.56
C CYS A 41 -21.71 -20.86 10.56
N LYS A 42 -21.86 -20.00 11.57
CA LYS A 42 -22.95 -20.07 12.56
C LYS A 42 -24.32 -19.95 11.89
N GLU A 43 -24.51 -19.00 10.99
CA GLU A 43 -25.75 -18.83 10.23
C GLU A 43 -26.10 -20.05 9.38
N LYS A 44 -25.10 -20.74 8.86
CA LYS A 44 -25.26 -21.95 8.03
C LYS A 44 -25.29 -23.25 8.82
N GLY A 45 -25.21 -23.20 10.15
CA GLY A 45 -25.13 -24.39 11.00
C GLY A 45 -23.88 -25.25 10.73
N LYS A 46 -22.77 -24.64 10.29
CA LYS A 46 -21.51 -25.33 9.99
C LYS A 46 -20.46 -24.98 11.04
N GLU A 47 -19.59 -25.94 11.33
CA GLU A 47 -18.43 -25.69 12.18
C GLU A 47 -17.34 -24.93 11.39
N PRO A 48 -16.80 -23.82 11.91
CA PRO A 48 -15.72 -23.09 11.26
C PRO A 48 -14.39 -23.83 11.40
N VAL A 49 -13.57 -23.79 10.34
CA VAL A 49 -12.16 -24.19 10.44
C VAL A 49 -11.38 -23.27 11.38
N THR A 50 -10.18 -23.69 11.81
CA THR A 50 -9.33 -22.87 12.68
C THR A 50 -8.75 -21.64 11.97
N LEU A 51 -8.47 -20.57 12.73
CA LEU A 51 -7.85 -19.35 12.21
C LEU A 51 -6.51 -19.60 11.48
N PRO A 52 -5.59 -20.45 11.98
CA PRO A 52 -4.36 -20.76 11.27
C PRO A 52 -4.62 -21.37 9.89
N TYR A 53 -5.56 -22.30 9.79
CA TYR A 53 -5.93 -22.91 8.52
C TYR A 53 -6.56 -21.89 7.56
N TYR A 54 -7.46 -21.04 8.07
CA TYR A 54 -8.05 -19.95 7.29
C TYR A 54 -6.96 -19.00 6.75
N ARG A 55 -5.98 -18.64 7.58
CA ARG A 55 -4.83 -17.81 7.18
C ARG A 55 -3.94 -18.50 6.16
N TYR A 56 -3.69 -19.80 6.32
CA TYR A 56 -2.94 -20.59 5.35
C TYR A 56 -3.61 -20.57 3.98
N VAL A 57 -4.93 -20.80 3.94
CA VAL A 57 -5.72 -20.71 2.70
C VAL A 57 -5.65 -19.31 2.11
N PHE A 58 -5.81 -18.27 2.91
CA PHE A 58 -5.68 -16.87 2.46
C PHE A 58 -4.32 -16.61 1.81
N ASN A 59 -3.22 -17.00 2.46
CA ASN A 59 -1.86 -16.69 1.99
C ASN A 59 -1.41 -17.53 0.78
N THR A 60 -1.90 -18.76 0.66
CA THR A 60 -1.40 -19.71 -0.37
C THR A 60 -2.32 -19.85 -1.57
N LYS A 61 -3.60 -19.54 -1.42
CA LYS A 61 -4.60 -19.69 -2.50
C LYS A 61 -5.07 -18.36 -3.07
N PHE A 62 -4.71 -17.23 -2.46
CA PHE A 62 -5.11 -15.91 -2.92
C PHE A 62 -3.92 -14.96 -3.05
N ASN A 63 -3.82 -14.29 -4.20
CA ASN A 63 -2.89 -13.18 -4.40
C ASN A 63 -3.53 -11.84 -3.98
N LEU A 64 -3.91 -11.77 -2.70
CA LEU A 64 -4.59 -10.62 -2.09
C LEU A 64 -3.66 -9.88 -1.12
N SER A 65 -3.77 -8.56 -1.08
CA SER A 65 -3.07 -7.73 -0.11
C SER A 65 -4.02 -6.69 0.50
N PHE A 66 -3.80 -6.30 1.76
CA PHE A 66 -4.58 -5.27 2.43
C PHE A 66 -4.06 -3.84 2.15
N HIS A 67 -2.90 -3.71 1.53
CA HIS A 67 -2.29 -2.40 1.33
C HIS A 67 -3.05 -1.59 0.29
N ARG A 68 -3.23 -0.28 0.53
CA ARG A 68 -3.59 0.61 -0.57
C ARG A 68 -2.42 0.64 -1.55
N PRO A 69 -2.65 0.54 -2.86
CA PRO A 69 -1.67 0.97 -3.85
C PRO A 69 -1.17 2.35 -3.44
N GLN A 70 0.14 2.56 -3.45
CA GLN A 70 0.66 3.92 -3.35
C GLN A 70 -0.04 4.78 -4.40
N THR A 71 -0.52 5.94 -3.99
CA THR A 71 -0.87 6.99 -4.93
C THR A 71 0.44 7.46 -5.55
N ASP A 72 0.63 7.16 -6.84
CA ASP A 72 1.84 7.55 -7.58
C ASP A 72 1.96 9.08 -7.75
N THR A 73 0.93 9.83 -7.37
CA THR A 73 0.94 11.28 -7.47
C THR A 73 1.10 11.93 -6.11
N CYS A 74 1.99 12.91 -6.07
CA CYS A 74 2.14 13.80 -4.93
C CYS A 74 1.18 14.97 -5.11
N ALA A 75 0.18 15.09 -4.24
CA ALA A 75 -0.81 16.16 -4.30
C ALA A 75 -0.16 17.57 -4.33
N THR A 76 0.97 17.74 -3.65
CA THR A 76 1.77 18.98 -3.71
C THR A 76 2.36 19.21 -5.10
N CYS A 77 2.94 18.18 -5.73
CA CYS A 77 3.47 18.26 -7.09
C CYS A 77 2.37 18.55 -8.11
N ASP A 78 1.21 17.90 -7.97
CA ASP A 78 0.06 18.09 -8.86
C ASP A 78 -0.44 19.54 -8.77
N ARG A 79 -0.65 20.05 -7.55
CA ARG A 79 -1.06 21.44 -7.30
C ARG A 79 -0.05 22.44 -7.87
N LEU A 80 1.24 22.24 -7.60
CA LEU A 80 2.29 23.15 -8.10
C LEU A 80 2.40 23.08 -9.62
N GLN A 81 2.23 21.90 -10.23
CA GLN A 81 2.22 21.76 -11.68
C GLN A 81 1.06 22.53 -12.31
N GLN A 82 -0.14 22.48 -11.72
CA GLN A 82 -1.27 23.26 -12.20
C GLN A 82 -0.99 24.78 -12.17
N LEU A 83 -0.38 25.28 -11.09
CA LEU A 83 0.02 26.69 -10.98
C LEU A 83 1.08 27.08 -12.01
N ILE A 84 2.05 26.20 -12.28
CA ILE A 84 3.09 26.43 -13.31
C ILE A 84 2.46 26.54 -14.71
N VAL A 85 1.44 25.72 -15.00
CA VAL A 85 0.79 25.73 -16.33
C VAL A 85 -0.15 26.93 -16.46
N HIS A 86 -0.99 27.19 -15.45
CA HIS A 86 -2.14 28.08 -15.56
C HIS A 86 -2.07 29.39 -14.75
N GLY A 87 -1.10 29.55 -13.84
CA GLY A 87 -1.00 30.74 -12.98
C GLY A 87 -0.51 32.00 -13.68
N SER A 88 -0.50 33.12 -12.97
CA SER A 88 0.16 34.36 -13.37
C SER A 88 1.70 34.21 -13.40
N PRO A 89 2.46 35.12 -14.05
CA PRO A 89 3.93 35.02 -14.12
C PRO A 89 4.59 34.87 -12.74
N ASP A 90 4.16 35.65 -11.75
CA ASP A 90 4.69 35.60 -10.39
C ASP A 90 4.37 34.27 -9.70
N GLU A 91 3.14 33.77 -9.86
CA GLU A 91 2.72 32.48 -9.32
C GLU A 91 3.47 31.32 -9.96
N LYS A 92 3.75 31.40 -11.27
CA LYS A 92 4.54 30.39 -11.99
C LYS A 92 5.96 30.33 -11.44
N GLN A 93 6.59 31.47 -11.22
CA GLN A 93 7.94 31.54 -10.69
C GLN A 93 7.99 31.00 -9.25
N ALA A 94 7.06 31.43 -8.40
CA ALA A 94 6.95 30.95 -7.03
C ALA A 94 6.67 29.43 -6.98
N ALA A 95 5.75 28.92 -7.81
CA ALA A 95 5.42 27.50 -7.86
C ALA A 95 6.60 26.65 -8.38
N THR A 96 7.40 27.16 -9.31
CA THR A 96 8.60 26.48 -9.82
C THR A 96 9.64 26.31 -8.73
N VAL A 97 9.96 27.39 -7.99
CA VAL A 97 10.92 27.35 -6.87
C VAL A 97 10.42 26.41 -5.77
N GLN A 98 9.14 26.49 -5.41
CA GLN A 98 8.53 25.60 -4.41
C GLN A 98 8.60 24.14 -4.85
N LYS A 99 8.37 23.86 -6.13
CA LYS A 99 8.42 22.51 -6.68
C LYS A 99 9.83 21.94 -6.64
N GLU A 100 10.83 22.72 -7.04
CA GLU A 100 12.24 22.32 -6.97
C GLU A 100 12.66 22.01 -5.52
N LEU A 101 12.30 22.88 -4.57
CA LEU A 101 12.59 22.67 -3.15
C LEU A 101 11.92 21.38 -2.62
N HIS A 102 10.66 21.14 -3.00
CA HIS A 102 9.95 19.93 -2.61
C HIS A 102 10.64 18.65 -3.12
N LEU A 103 11.08 18.64 -4.38
CA LEU A 103 11.78 17.50 -4.98
C LEU A 103 13.13 17.25 -4.31
N ARG A 104 13.94 18.30 -4.07
CA ARG A 104 15.23 18.17 -3.36
C ARG A 104 15.07 17.58 -1.97
N LYS A 105 14.04 18.01 -1.23
CA LYS A 105 13.73 17.44 0.10
C LYS A 105 13.38 15.95 0.01
N ALA A 106 12.56 15.58 -0.97
CA ALA A 106 12.17 14.18 -1.18
C ALA A 106 13.37 13.30 -1.56
N GLU A 107 14.26 13.78 -2.43
CA GLU A 107 15.51 13.09 -2.81
C GLU A 107 16.43 12.91 -1.59
N SER A 108 16.61 13.95 -0.79
CA SER A 108 17.41 13.87 0.43
C SER A 108 16.85 12.83 1.42
N ALA A 109 15.55 12.82 1.63
CA ALA A 109 14.90 11.83 2.50
C ALA A 109 15.05 10.40 1.97
N LYS A 110 14.90 10.18 0.65
CA LYS A 110 15.14 8.86 0.04
C LYS A 110 16.59 8.41 0.23
N ALA A 111 17.55 9.29 -0.02
CA ALA A 111 18.98 8.97 0.16
C ALA A 111 19.31 8.59 1.61
N GLN A 112 18.69 9.26 2.60
CA GLN A 112 18.85 8.92 4.01
C GLN A 112 18.24 7.55 4.35
N LEU A 113 17.04 7.26 3.83
CA LEU A 113 16.40 5.95 4.02
C LEU A 113 17.22 4.81 3.41
N ASP A 114 17.78 5.02 2.22
CA ASP A 114 18.58 3.99 1.57
C ASP A 114 19.91 3.77 2.31
N LYS A 115 20.56 4.83 2.80
CA LYS A 115 21.71 4.71 3.71
C LYS A 115 21.36 3.92 4.98
N ALA A 116 20.23 4.22 5.61
CA ALA A 116 19.77 3.52 6.81
C ALA A 116 19.48 2.03 6.53
N LYS A 117 18.89 1.70 5.37
CA LYS A 117 18.67 0.30 4.95
C LYS A 117 19.99 -0.44 4.74
N GLU A 118 20.97 0.18 4.09
CA GLU A 118 22.28 -0.44 3.87
C GLU A 118 23.04 -0.63 5.20
N GLN A 119 22.95 0.34 6.12
CA GLN A 119 23.48 0.18 7.47
C GLN A 119 22.81 -0.96 8.21
N ALA A 120 21.48 -1.06 8.17
CA ALA A 120 20.73 -2.14 8.83
C ALA A 120 21.03 -3.53 8.24
N LYS A 121 21.36 -3.64 6.95
CA LYS A 121 21.79 -4.91 6.33
C LYS A 121 23.20 -5.32 6.74
N ASN A 122 24.09 -4.34 6.93
CA ASN A 122 25.50 -4.55 7.25
C ASN A 122 25.76 -4.63 8.76
N ASP A 123 24.81 -4.21 9.59
CA ASP A 123 24.89 -4.33 11.04
C ASP A 123 24.74 -5.79 11.46
N SER A 124 25.88 -6.43 11.73
CA SER A 124 25.97 -7.80 12.23
C SER A 124 25.47 -7.95 13.67
N SER A 125 25.10 -6.85 14.35
CA SER A 125 24.53 -6.89 15.71
C SER A 125 23.17 -7.60 15.79
N HIS A 126 22.48 -7.83 14.65
CA HIS A 126 21.25 -8.63 14.62
C HIS A 126 21.47 -10.11 14.28
N LYS A 127 22.71 -10.59 14.13
CA LYS A 127 23.01 -12.03 14.20
C LYS A 127 23.11 -12.48 15.66
N ALA A 128 21.99 -12.38 16.38
CA ALA A 128 21.86 -12.96 17.71
C ALA A 128 21.03 -14.26 17.61
N VAL A 129 21.75 -15.36 17.83
CA VAL A 129 21.33 -16.66 18.43
C VAL A 129 20.31 -17.51 17.67
#